data_AF-A0A485BVL0-F1
#
_entry.id   AF-A0A485BVL0-F1
#
_cell.length_a   1.000
_cell.length_b   1.000
_cell.length_c   1.000
_cell.angle_alpha   90.00
_cell.angle_beta   90.00
_cell.angle_gamma   90.00
#
_symmetry.space_group_name_H-M   'P 1'
#
loop_
_entity.id
_entity.type
_entity.pdbx_description
1 polymer ?
#
loop_
_entity_poly.entity_id
_entity_poly.type
_entity_poly.pdbx_seq_one_letter_code
_entity_poly.pdbx_strand_id
1 'polypeptide(L)'
;MTPLRHTVAAQIAQIPTQPVGKRVLFILSHGGMNTMVAGQKTAADGAIQAAGLQNAMQGFDHYRSMSQEGVIASLPDLVVISADGLKVWAVKPAYGNCRGWRKRLPVAINRCW
;
A
#
# COMPACT_ATOMS: atom_id res chain seq x y z
N MET A 1 -5.22 -0.82 -34.78
CA MET A 1 -5.99 -1.15 -33.56
C MET A 1 -5.11 -1.25 -32.30
N THR A 2 -4.02 -0.47 -32.23
CA THR A 2 -2.98 -0.54 -31.17
C THR A 2 -2.76 0.73 -30.31
N PRO A 3 -3.46 1.87 -30.47
CA PRO A 3 -3.02 3.14 -29.87
C PRO A 3 -3.04 3.11 -28.33
N LEU A 4 -4.06 2.50 -27.71
CA LEU A 4 -4.16 2.47 -26.24
C LEU A 4 -2.99 1.69 -25.59
N ARG A 5 -2.58 0.57 -26.18
CA ARG A 5 -1.45 -0.23 -25.67
C ARG A 5 -0.14 0.54 -25.74
N HIS A 6 0.09 1.29 -26.83
CA HIS A 6 1.25 2.16 -26.96
C HIS A 6 1.24 3.29 -25.93
N THR A 7 0.09 3.93 -25.70
CA THR A 7 -0.04 4.98 -24.69
C THR A 7 0.28 4.46 -23.30
N VAL A 8 -0.32 3.34 -22.90
CA VAL A 8 -0.08 2.74 -21.57
C VAL A 8 1.38 2.32 -21.42
N ALA A 9 1.97 1.68 -22.45
CA ALA A 9 3.38 1.30 -22.42
C ALA A 9 4.32 2.50 -22.29
N ALA A 10 4.05 3.59 -23.03
CA ALA A 10 4.83 4.82 -22.94
C ALA A 10 4.72 5.46 -21.55
N GLN A 11 3.55 5.44 -20.92
CA GLN A 11 3.35 5.95 -19.56
C GLN A 11 4.10 5.11 -18.52
N ILE A 12 4.06 3.77 -18.64
CA ILE A 12 4.79 2.87 -17.73
C ILE A 12 6.30 3.07 -17.88
N ALA A 13 6.80 3.27 -19.10
CA ALA A 13 8.22 3.49 -19.37
C ALA A 13 8.77 4.80 -18.75
N GLN A 14 7.90 5.75 -18.41
CA GLN A 14 8.28 6.99 -17.74
C GLN A 14 8.42 6.83 -16.22
N ILE A 15 7.98 5.71 -15.65
CA ILE A 15 8.08 5.48 -14.20
C ILE A 15 9.53 5.12 -13.86
N PRO A 16 10.21 5.89 -12.98
CA PRO A 16 11.55 5.53 -12.52
C PRO A 16 11.50 4.20 -11.76
N THR A 17 12.30 3.22 -12.19
CA THR A 17 12.35 1.87 -11.60
C THR A 17 13.55 1.67 -10.68
N GLN A 18 14.30 2.73 -10.40
CA GLN A 18 15.47 2.67 -9.52
C GLN A 18 15.04 2.23 -8.11
N PRO A 19 15.74 1.28 -7.47
CA PRO A 19 15.40 0.85 -6.11
C PRO A 19 15.42 2.03 -5.13
N VAL A 20 14.31 2.26 -4.44
CA VAL A 20 14.13 3.36 -3.48
C VAL A 20 14.47 2.91 -2.04
N GLY A 21 14.53 1.60 -1.80
CA GLY A 21 14.84 1.03 -0.48
C GLY A 21 13.75 1.31 0.57
N LYS A 22 12.48 1.44 0.14
CA LYS A 22 11.34 1.72 1.00
C LYS A 22 10.32 0.58 0.99
N ARG A 23 9.81 0.25 2.18
CA ARG A 23 8.81 -0.79 2.41
C ARG A 23 7.40 -0.22 2.31
N VAL A 24 6.56 -0.86 1.51
CA VAL A 24 5.18 -0.44 1.26
C VAL A 24 4.22 -1.52 1.75
N LEU A 25 3.26 -1.13 2.58
CA LEU A 25 2.11 -1.96 2.90
C LEU A 25 0.92 -1.53 2.05
N PHE A 26 0.35 -2.45 1.28
CA PHE A 26 -0.91 -2.20 0.59
C PHE A 26 -2.09 -2.73 1.41
N ILE A 27 -3.05 -1.85 1.67
CA ILE A 27 -4.29 -2.17 2.37
C ILE A 27 -5.45 -2.11 1.38
N LEU A 28 -6.09 -3.26 1.22
CA LEU A 28 -7.40 -3.37 0.60
C LEU A 28 -8.47 -3.31 1.69
N SER A 29 -9.27 -2.24 1.68
CA SER A 29 -10.38 -2.06 2.63
C SER A 29 -11.71 -2.19 1.91
N HIS A 30 -12.46 -3.26 2.20
CA HIS A 30 -13.86 -3.41 1.79
C HIS A 30 -14.76 -3.06 2.98
N GLY A 31 -15.11 -1.78 3.14
CA GLY A 31 -16.28 -1.28 3.90
C GLY A 31 -16.62 -1.86 5.29
N GLY A 32 -15.77 -2.66 5.94
CA GLY A 32 -16.10 -3.49 7.09
C GLY A 32 -14.94 -3.60 8.10
N MET A 33 -15.02 -4.58 9.00
CA MET A 33 -14.09 -4.69 10.15
C MET A 33 -12.70 -5.22 9.80
N ASN A 34 -12.53 -5.93 8.68
CA ASN A 34 -11.31 -6.65 8.36
C ASN A 34 -10.45 -5.88 7.35
N THR A 35 -9.26 -5.46 7.80
CA THR A 35 -8.21 -4.90 6.94
C THR A 35 -7.56 -6.07 6.19
N MET A 36 -7.60 -6.05 4.86
CA MET A 36 -6.89 -7.04 4.04
C MET A 36 -5.58 -6.44 3.57
N VAL A 37 -4.48 -7.16 3.75
CA VAL A 37 -3.15 -6.76 3.29
C VAL A 37 -2.71 -7.62 2.11
N ALA A 38 -2.01 -7.02 1.16
CA ALA A 38 -1.52 -7.72 -0.02
C ALA A 38 -0.20 -8.46 0.28
N GLY A 39 -0.22 -9.79 0.21
CA GLY A 39 0.98 -10.62 0.18
C GLY A 39 1.59 -10.72 -1.21
N GLN A 40 2.47 -11.70 -1.39
CA GLN A 40 3.15 -12.00 -2.65
C GLN A 40 2.15 -12.45 -3.73
N LYS A 41 2.57 -12.33 -4.99
CA LYS A 41 1.78 -12.77 -6.17
C LYS A 41 0.41 -12.08 -6.26
N THR A 42 0.33 -10.85 -5.77
CA THR A 42 -0.83 -9.97 -5.96
C THR A 42 -0.51 -8.88 -6.98
N ALA A 43 -1.53 -8.28 -7.58
CA ALA A 43 -1.33 -7.12 -8.45
C ALA A 43 -0.68 -5.95 -7.70
N ALA A 44 -1.00 -5.77 -6.42
CA ALA A 44 -0.38 -4.76 -5.57
C ALA A 44 1.11 -5.04 -5.33
N ASP A 45 1.49 -6.30 -5.06
CA ASP A 45 2.89 -6.72 -4.93
C ASP A 45 3.69 -6.44 -6.21
N GLY A 46 3.15 -6.82 -7.38
CA GLY A 46 3.78 -6.53 -8.67
C GLY A 46 3.94 -5.02 -8.94
N ALA A 47 2.93 -4.22 -8.61
CA ALA A 47 3.00 -2.76 -8.77
C ALA A 47 4.03 -2.11 -7.83
N ILE A 48 4.11 -2.57 -6.58
CA ILE A 48 5.11 -2.11 -5.59
C ILE A 48 6.53 -2.41 -6.12
N GLN A 49 6.78 -3.63 -6.56
CA GLN A 49 8.08 -4.04 -7.08
C GLN A 49 8.44 -3.28 -8.38
N ALA A 50 7.48 -3.09 -9.28
CA ALA A 50 7.67 -2.33 -10.51
C ALA A 50 8.04 -0.86 -10.26
N ALA A 51 7.62 -0.28 -9.12
CA ALA A 51 7.98 1.07 -8.70
C ALA A 51 9.34 1.15 -7.96
N GLY A 52 10.12 0.06 -7.91
CA GLY A 52 11.40 0.02 -7.19
C GLY A 52 11.26 -0.01 -5.66
N LEU A 53 10.07 -0.37 -5.17
CA LEU A 53 9.73 -0.46 -3.74
C LEU A 53 9.70 -1.92 -3.29
N GLN A 54 9.69 -2.13 -1.98
CA GLN A 54 9.64 -3.47 -1.37
C GLN A 54 8.27 -3.69 -0.73
N ASN A 55 7.64 -4.83 -0.96
CA ASN A 55 6.41 -5.18 -0.25
C ASN A 55 6.73 -5.46 1.23
N ALA A 56 6.06 -4.75 2.14
CA ALA A 56 6.22 -4.92 3.59
C ALA A 56 5.75 -6.30 4.06
N MET A 57 4.85 -6.96 3.30
CA MET A 57 4.31 -8.28 3.57
C MET A 57 5.07 -9.36 2.83
N GLN A 58 5.64 -10.30 3.59
CA GLN A 58 6.41 -11.44 3.09
C GLN A 58 5.91 -12.73 3.73
N GLY A 59 6.23 -13.87 3.13
CA GLY A 59 5.95 -15.20 3.70
C GLY A 59 4.52 -15.72 3.47
N PHE A 60 3.72 -15.02 2.68
CA PHE A 60 2.45 -15.55 2.16
C PHE A 60 2.09 -14.99 0.80
N ASP A 61 1.28 -15.75 0.07
CA ASP A 61 0.66 -15.35 -1.18
C ASP A 61 -0.76 -14.82 -0.94
N HIS A 62 -1.27 -14.06 -1.91
CA HIS A 62 -2.63 -13.51 -1.94
C HIS A 62 -2.91 -12.48 -0.83
N TYR A 63 -4.17 -12.09 -0.71
CA TYR A 63 -4.63 -11.17 0.34
C TYR A 63 -4.95 -11.93 1.62
N ARG A 64 -4.54 -11.38 2.77
CA ARG A 64 -4.89 -11.93 4.09
C ARG A 64 -5.44 -10.85 5.00
N SER A 65 -6.34 -11.25 5.90
CA SER A 65 -6.81 -10.38 6.98
C SER A 65 -5.67 -10.12 7.97
N MET A 66 -5.56 -8.89 8.45
CA MET A 66 -4.55 -8.48 9.41
C MET A 66 -5.16 -7.56 10.46
N SER A 67 -4.74 -7.75 11.72
CA SER A 67 -5.11 -6.86 12.82
C SER A 67 -4.42 -5.50 12.69
N GLN A 68 -4.88 -4.51 13.44
CA GLN A 68 -4.26 -3.18 13.43
C GLN A 68 -2.83 -3.23 13.98
N GLU A 69 -2.63 -4.04 15.01
CA GLU A 69 -1.33 -4.28 15.64
C GLU A 69 -0.38 -5.01 14.67
N GLY A 70 -0.90 -5.93 13.85
CA GLY A 70 -0.14 -6.60 12.81
C GLY A 70 0.34 -5.64 11.72
N VAL A 71 -0.48 -4.64 11.38
CA VAL A 71 -0.07 -3.58 10.45
C VAL A 71 1.06 -2.74 11.04
N ILE A 72 0.98 -2.38 12.32
CA ILE A 72 2.07 -1.67 13.00
C ILE A 72 3.33 -2.54 13.00
N ALA A 73 3.24 -3.79 13.46
CA ALA A 73 4.35 -4.74 13.50
C ALA A 73 5.01 -5.02 12.13
N SER A 74 4.30 -4.79 11.02
CA SER A 74 4.85 -4.96 9.67
C SER A 74 5.91 -3.92 9.28
N LEU A 75 6.08 -2.85 10.09
CA LEU A 75 7.09 -1.79 9.93
C LEU A 75 7.19 -1.21 8.50
N PRO A 76 6.08 -0.78 7.88
CA PRO A 76 6.15 -0.15 6.57
C PRO A 76 6.63 1.29 6.67
N ASP A 77 7.40 1.75 5.68
CA ASP A 77 7.70 3.17 5.48
C ASP A 77 6.48 3.92 4.91
N LEU A 78 5.73 3.25 4.04
CA LEU A 78 4.59 3.79 3.31
C LEU A 78 3.39 2.85 3.39
N VAL A 79 2.20 3.41 3.51
CA VAL A 79 0.94 2.66 3.43
C VAL A 79 0.16 3.16 2.21
N VAL A 80 -0.19 2.25 1.30
CA VAL A 80 -1.07 2.54 0.17
C VAL A 80 -2.45 2.01 0.50
N ILE A 81 -3.45 2.88 0.44
CA ILE A 81 -4.85 2.55 0.74
C ILE A 81 -5.77 3.38 -0.15
N SER A 82 -6.92 2.83 -0.54
CA SER A 82 -7.91 3.62 -1.26
C SER A 82 -8.38 4.81 -0.43
N ALA A 83 -8.79 5.90 -1.09
CA ALA A 83 -9.27 7.10 -0.41
C ALA A 83 -10.47 6.80 0.52
N ASP A 84 -11.34 5.87 0.13
CA ASP A 84 -12.46 5.44 0.95
C ASP A 84 -12.02 4.55 2.12
N GLY A 85 -11.03 3.67 1.91
CA GLY A 85 -10.41 2.91 2.98
C GLY A 85 -9.77 3.83 4.03
N LEU A 86 -9.09 4.89 3.60
CA LEU A 86 -8.46 5.86 4.49
C LEU A 86 -9.45 6.55 5.44
N LYS A 87 -10.67 6.86 4.98
CA LYS A 87 -11.70 7.49 5.82
C LYS A 87 -12.07 6.59 7.02
N VAL A 88 -12.19 5.28 6.78
CA VAL A 88 -12.50 4.28 7.81
C VAL A 88 -11.31 4.05 8.74
N TRP A 89 -10.10 4.07 8.19
CA TRP A 89 -8.89 3.74 8.92
C TRP A 89 -8.38 4.88 9.81
N ALA A 90 -8.53 6.14 9.35
CA ALA A 90 -8.06 7.33 10.07
C ALA A 90 -8.79 7.57 11.41
N VAL A 91 -9.97 6.98 11.61
CA VAL A 91 -10.76 7.10 12.86
C VAL A 91 -10.53 5.95 13.85
N LYS A 92 -9.66 4.98 13.51
CA LYS A 92 -9.38 3.83 14.39
C LYS A 92 -8.43 4.20 15.54
N PRO A 93 -8.71 3.77 16.78
CA PRO A 93 -7.91 4.13 17.96
C PRO A 93 -6.41 3.83 17.85
N ALA A 94 -6.03 2.71 17.22
CA ALA A 94 -4.63 2.30 17.09
C ALA A 94 -3.77 3.30 16.28
N TYR A 95 -4.40 4.13 15.43
CA TYR A 95 -3.69 5.09 14.56
C TYR A 95 -3.88 6.55 14.97
N GLY A 96 -4.76 6.83 15.94
CA GLY A 96 -5.11 8.19 16.37
C GLY A 96 -3.94 9.00 16.94
N ASN A 97 -2.92 8.33 17.50
CA ASN A 97 -1.73 8.97 18.07
C ASN A 97 -0.52 9.04 17.11
N CYS A 98 -0.65 8.48 15.90
CA CYS A 98 0.44 8.48 14.93
C CYS A 98 0.50 9.81 14.18
N ARG A 99 1.51 10.65 14.49
CA ARG A 99 1.69 12.01 13.92
C ARG A 99 1.72 12.09 12.38
N GLY A 100 1.91 10.98 11.68
CA GLY A 100 2.09 10.88 10.22
C GLY A 100 0.82 10.75 9.36
N TRP A 101 -0.36 10.51 9.94
CA TRP A 101 -1.62 10.31 9.18
C TRP A 101 -2.22 11.61 8.63
N ARG A 102 -1.40 12.50 8.07
CA ARG A 102 -1.86 13.74 7.43
C ARG A 102 -2.36 13.45 6.02
N LYS A 103 -3.63 13.83 5.79
CA LYS A 103 -4.39 13.73 4.53
C LYS A 103 -3.65 14.33 3.33
N ARG A 104 -2.91 13.53 2.56
CA ARG A 104 -2.47 13.92 1.21
C ARG A 104 -2.50 12.70 0.26
N LEU A 105 -3.68 12.43 -0.31
CA LEU A 105 -3.94 11.46 -1.40
C LEU A 105 -3.56 9.99 -1.00
N PRO A 106 -3.79 8.92 -1.82
CA PRO A 106 -3.97 7.53 -1.34
C PRO A 106 -2.69 6.83 -0.82
N VAL A 107 -1.66 7.61 -0.49
CA VAL A 107 -0.43 7.17 0.16
C VAL A 107 -0.36 7.86 1.52
N ALA A 108 -0.45 7.07 2.59
CA ALA A 108 -0.19 7.52 3.94
C ALA A 108 1.28 7.23 4.30
N ILE A 109 1.94 8.19 4.93
CA ILE A 109 3.30 7.98 5.45
C ILE A 109 3.16 7.46 6.88
N ASN A 110 3.69 6.27 7.14
CA ASN A 110 3.70 5.73 8.48
C ASN A 110 4.79 6.43 9.30
N ARG A 111 4.39 7.17 10.34
CA ARG A 111 5.30 7.72 11.37
C ARG A 111 4.80 7.36 12.77
N CYS A 112 4.40 6.11 12.97
CA CYS A 112 3.95 5.58 14.26
C CYS A 112 5.10 5.22 15.23
N TRP A 113 6.34 5.60 14.93
CA TRP A 113 7.54 5.35 15.75
C TRP A 113 8.21 6.68 16.11
#